data_AF-A0A6V7L4B3-F1
#
_entry.id   AF-A0A6V7L4B3-F1
#
_cell.length_a   1.000
_cell.length_b   1.000
_cell.length_c   1.000
_cell.angle_alpha   90.00
_cell.angle_beta   90.00
_cell.angle_gamma   90.00
#
_symmetry.space_group_name_H-M   'P 1'
#
loop_
_entity.id
_entity.type
_entity.pdbx_description
1 polymer ?
#
loop_
_entity_poly.entity_id
_entity_poly.type
_entity_poly.pdbx_seq_one_letter_code
_entity_poly.pdbx_strand_id
1 'polypeptide(L)' 'VFSVFSTSKNGYATEASFETKPFRLHKLEAGPSTHVTCTREEALDLYKKLHTIRRMETAAGNLYKEKIIRGFCHLYSGQ' A
#
# COMPACT_ATOMS: atom_id res chain seq x y z
N VAL A 1 -4.43 -42.98 -2.04
CA VAL A 1 -3.56 -41.91 -1.48
C VAL A 1 -4.21 -40.57 -1.82
N PHE A 2 -5.10 -40.07 -0.96
CA PHE A 2 -5.67 -38.72 -1.10
C PHE A 2 -5.44 -38.01 0.23
N SER A 3 -4.44 -37.14 0.24
CA SER A 3 -4.15 -36.25 1.37
C SER A 3 -5.20 -35.15 1.39
N VAL A 4 -6.07 -35.16 2.41
CA VAL A 4 -6.94 -34.04 2.72
C VAL A 4 -6.08 -32.99 3.42
N PHE A 5 -5.62 -31.99 2.66
CA PHE A 5 -5.01 -30.81 3.25
C PHE A 5 -6.12 -29.99 3.93
N SER A 6 -6.27 -30.18 5.25
CA SER A 6 -7.07 -29.29 6.09
C SER A 6 -6.40 -27.91 6.10
N THR A 7 -6.98 -26.97 5.36
CA THR A 7 -6.52 -25.57 5.39
C THR A 7 -7.11 -24.95 6.65
N SER A 8 -6.28 -24.74 7.68
CA SER A 8 -6.68 -24.01 8.88
C SER A 8 -7.19 -22.62 8.48
N LYS A 9 -8.50 -22.40 8.56
CA LYS A 9 -9.10 -21.08 8.39
C LYS A 9 -8.86 -20.29 9.67
N ASN A 10 -7.74 -19.59 9.74
CA ASN A 10 -7.51 -18.63 10.82
C ASN A 10 -8.63 -17.57 10.78
N GLY A 11 -9.35 -17.38 11.88
CA GLY A 11 -10.50 -16.49 12.00
C GLY A 11 -10.13 -15.01 12.06
N TYR A 12 -9.45 -14.51 11.03
CA TYR A 12 -9.10 -13.10 10.91
C TYR A 12 -10.32 -12.26 10.49
N ALA A 13 -10.33 -10.98 10.89
CA ALA A 13 -11.32 -10.02 10.43
C ALA A 13 -11.27 -9.85 8.90
N THR A 14 -12.45 -9.70 8.29
CA THR A 14 -12.62 -9.47 6.84
C THR A 14 -12.55 -7.99 6.46
N GLU A 15 -12.72 -7.10 7.43
CA GLU A 15 -12.65 -5.65 7.26
C GLU A 15 -12.26 -4.96 8.57
N ALA A 16 -11.85 -3.70 8.46
CA ALA A 16 -11.62 -2.82 9.60
C ALA A 16 -11.99 -1.37 9.24
N SER A 17 -12.51 -0.63 10.21
CA SER A 17 -12.83 0.79 10.08
C SER A 17 -11.76 1.65 10.74
N PHE A 18 -11.46 2.78 10.10
CA PHE A 18 -10.43 3.72 10.50
C PHE A 18 -10.99 5.15 10.48
N GLU A 19 -10.51 5.97 11.41
CA GLU A 19 -10.74 7.41 11.41
C GLU A 19 -9.53 8.12 10.79
N THR A 20 -9.79 9.03 9.87
CA THR A 20 -8.79 9.77 9.09
C THR A 20 -8.82 11.25 9.44
N LYS A 21 -7.75 11.97 9.10
CA LYS A 21 -7.66 13.41 9.36
C LYS A 21 -8.59 14.17 8.40
N PRO A 22 -9.37 15.13 8.89
CA PRO A 22 -10.21 15.96 8.03
C PRO A 22 -9.34 16.82 7.09
N PHE A 23 -9.85 17.04 5.88
CA PHE A 23 -9.20 17.92 4.90
C PHE A 23 -9.45 19.39 5.23
N ARG A 24 -8.48 20.25 4.88
CA ARG A 24 -8.74 21.69 4.81
C ARG A 24 -9.60 21.98 3.59
N LEU A 25 -10.72 22.67 3.80
CA LEU A 25 -11.67 23.00 2.74
C LEU A 25 -11.51 24.45 2.29
N HIS A 26 -11.74 24.70 1.00
CA HIS A 26 -11.79 26.04 0.44
C HIS A 26 -13.07 26.21 -0.38
N LYS A 27 -13.98 27.07 0.10
CA LYS A 27 -15.28 27.34 -0.54
C LYS A 27 -16.14 26.08 -0.77
N LEU A 28 -16.09 25.14 0.18
CA LEU A 28 -16.90 23.93 0.20
C LEU A 28 -17.57 23.80 1.56
N GLU A 29 -18.85 23.45 1.56
CA GLU A 29 -19.65 23.28 2.78
C GLU A 29 -19.34 21.97 3.52
N ALA A 30 -18.95 20.91 2.78
CA ALA A 30 -18.64 19.60 3.36
C ALA A 30 -17.43 18.95 2.67
N GLY A 31 -16.66 18.19 3.44
CA GLY A 31 -15.51 17.41 2.97
C GLY A 31 -15.82 15.91 2.87
N PRO A 32 -14.84 15.10 2.45
CA PRO A 32 -14.95 13.64 2.50
C PRO A 32 -15.21 13.13 3.93
N SER A 33 -15.86 11.97 4.05
CA SER A 33 -16.02 11.29 5.34
C SER A 33 -14.66 11.03 5.98
N THR A 34 -14.54 11.31 7.27
CA THR A 34 -13.36 10.96 8.06
C THR A 34 -13.34 9.48 8.45
N HIS A 35 -14.48 8.79 8.37
CA HIS A 35 -14.57 7.36 8.62
C HIS A 35 -14.50 6.57 7.32
N VAL A 36 -13.57 5.61 7.26
CA VAL A 36 -13.37 4.72 6.11
C VAL A 36 -13.30 3.27 6.58
N THR A 37 -13.90 2.36 5.84
CA THR A 37 -13.76 0.92 6.03
C THR A 37 -12.88 0.36 4.92
N CYS A 38 -11.95 -0.52 5.29
CA CYS A 38 -11.05 -1.19 4.35
C CYS A 38 -11.20 -2.70 4.53
N THR A 39 -11.46 -3.40 3.43
CA THR A 39 -11.52 -4.85 3.42
C THR A 39 -10.12 -5.46 3.52
N ARG A 40 -10.05 -6.72 3.94
CA ARG A 40 -8.80 -7.48 4.00
C ARG A 40 -8.13 -7.53 2.63
N GLU A 41 -8.90 -7.76 1.58
CA GLU A 41 -8.40 -7.88 0.21
C GLU A 41 -7.79 -6.55 -0.27
N GLU A 42 -8.47 -5.43 -0.04
CA GLU A 42 -7.96 -4.10 -0.37
C GLU A 42 -6.70 -3.76 0.43
N ALA A 43 -6.67 -4.06 1.73
CA ALA A 43 -5.50 -3.81 2.58
C ALA A 43 -4.27 -4.59 2.09
N LEU A 44 -4.46 -5.86 1.71
CA LEU A 44 -3.37 -6.69 1.18
C LEU A 44 -2.88 -6.20 -0.18
N ASP A 45 -3.79 -5.79 -1.07
CA ASP A 45 -3.44 -5.23 -2.37
C ASP A 45 -2.67 -3.89 -2.23
N LEU A 46 -3.17 -2.97 -1.40
CA LEU A 46 -2.50 -1.71 -1.09
C LEU A 46 -1.10 -1.94 -0.52
N TYR A 47 -0.97 -2.83 0.48
CA TYR A 47 0.33 -3.17 1.06
C TYR A 47 1.29 -3.73 0.00
N LYS A 48 0.83 -4.66 -0.83
CA LYS A 48 1.65 -5.28 -1.88
C LYS A 48 2.13 -4.25 -2.89
N LYS A 49 1.26 -3.35 -3.36
CA LYS A 49 1.60 -2.28 -4.31
C LYS A 49 2.64 -1.32 -3.72
N LEU A 50 2.38 -0.80 -2.52
CA LEU A 50 3.28 0.14 -1.85
C LEU A 50 4.65 -0.49 -1.55
N HIS A 51 4.67 -1.74 -1.09
CA HIS A 51 5.92 -2.45 -0.84
C HIS A 51 6.70 -2.74 -2.13
N THR A 52 6.00 -3.06 -3.22
CA THR A 52 6.61 -3.27 -4.54
C THR A 52 7.31 -2.00 -5.02
N ILE A 53 6.63 -0.85 -4.95
CA ILE A 53 7.21 0.45 -5.35
C ILE A 53 8.46 0.75 -4.51
N ARG A 54 8.38 0.60 -3.18
CA ARG A 54 9.53 0.81 -2.29
C ARG A 54 10.75 -0.02 -2.70
N ARG A 55 10.55 -1.31 -2.99
CA ARG A 55 11.64 -2.21 -3.40
C ARG A 55 12.19 -1.85 -4.77
N MET A 56 11.30 -1.56 -5.72
CA MET A 56 11.67 -1.14 -7.07
C MET A 56 12.55 0.11 -7.04
N GLU A 57 12.18 1.13 -6.27
CA GLU A 57 12.96 2.35 -6.18
C GLU A 57 14.28 2.18 -5.42
N THR A 58 14.30 1.32 -4.40
CA THR A 58 15.55 0.97 -3.72
C THR A 58 16.54 0.33 -4.70
N ALA A 59 16.05 -0.58 -5.56
CA ALA A 59 16.86 -1.19 -6.60
C ALA A 59 17.32 -0.16 -7.65
N ALA A 60 16.42 0.72 -8.11
CA ALA A 60 16.78 1.81 -9.02
C ALA A 60 17.87 2.72 -8.44
N GLY A 61 17.78 3.08 -7.16
CA GLY A 61 18.79 3.86 -6.46
C GLY A 61 20.15 3.15 -6.38
N ASN A 62 20.17 1.83 -6.18
CA ASN A 62 21.41 1.04 -6.19
C ASN A 62 22.03 0.99 -7.60
N LEU A 63 21.22 0.70 -8.62
CA LEU A 63 21.66 0.63 -10.02
C LEU A 63 22.16 1.99 -10.54
N TYR A 64 21.62 3.09 -10.02
CA TYR A 64 22.11 4.44 -10.32
C TYR A 64 23.50 4.68 -9.71
N LYS A 65 23.75 4.22 -8.47
CA LYS A 65 25.08 4.30 -7.83
C LYS A 65 26.11 3.47 -8.58
N GLU A 66 25.73 2.30 -9.07
CA GLU A 66 26.55 1.41 -9.90
C GLU A 66 26.75 1.92 -11.34
N LYS A 67 26.19 3.08 -11.70
CA LYS A 67 26.27 3.71 -13.03
C LYS A 67 25.61 2.91 -14.16
N ILE A 68 24.79 1.91 -13.82
CA ILE A 68 23.98 1.15 -14.78
C ILE A 68 22.84 2.05 -15.31
N ILE A 69 22.14 2.75 -14.41
CA ILE A 69 21.19 3.81 -14.77
C ILE A 69 21.96 5.14 -14.88
N ARG A 70 21.72 5.88 -15.97
CA ARG A 70 22.39 7.16 -16.29
C ARG A 70 21.36 8.28 -16.51
N GLY A 71 21.83 9.53 -16.49
CA GLY A 71 20.95 10.68 -16.63
C GLY A 71 20.20 10.98 -15.34
N PHE A 72 18.92 11.34 -15.41
CA PHE A 72 18.11 11.65 -14.24
C PHE A 72 17.43 10.40 -13.65
N CYS A 73 17.36 10.31 -12.32
CA CYS A 73 16.64 9.25 -11.62
C CYS A 73 15.95 9.85 -10.39
N HIS A 74 14.66 10.16 -10.51
CA HIS A 74 13.85 10.72 -9.43
C HIS A 74 13.11 9.59 -8.72
N LEU A 75 13.39 9.41 -7.43
CA LEU A 75 12.78 8.40 -6.58
C LEU A 75 11.74 9.07 -5.68
N TYR A 76 10.59 8.43 -5.49
CA TYR A 76 9.45 8.93 -4.72
C TYR A 76 9.26 8.18 -3.39
N SER A 77 10.26 7.43 -2.94
CA SER A 77 10.17 6.54 -1.78
C SER A 77 9.86 7.34 -0.52
N GLY A 78 8.67 7.12 0.03
CA GLY A 78 8.19 7.80 1.24
C GLY A 78 7.08 8.82 0.98
N GLN A 79 6.79 9.08 -0.30
CA GLN A 79 5.50 9.62 -0.75
C GLN A 79 4.50 8.45 -0.90
#